data_AF-A0A9D3RKJ7-F1
#
_entry.id   AF-A0A9D3RKJ7-F1
#
_cell.length_a   1.000
_cell.length_b   1.000
_cell.length_c   1.000
_cell.angle_alpha   90.00
_cell.angle_beta   90.00
_cell.angle_gamma   90.00
#
_symmetry.space_group_name_H-M   'P 1'
#
loop_
_entity.id
_entity.type
_entity.pdbx_description
1 polymer ?
#
loop_
_entity_poly.entity_id
_entity_poly.type
_entity_poly.pdbx_seq_one_letter_code
_entity_poly.pdbx_strand_id
1 'polypeptide(L)'
;MARSAKSALVLCMDVGFSMSNSAPGEEAPFDQAKMVIQRFVQRQVFAENKDELGLVLFGTDETKNSLASDGQYQNIFVRRNLMIPDFELLEDIQNQVQPGSQQADWLDALVVCMDVLQKETLGKKYDRLNIVLLTDLCSQTSADQLDAIIANMKRAGITLQFFVPFPVDDEEEEEEGDDEGGGRSTRQPPYGEKV
;
A
#
# COMPACT_ATOMS: atom_id res chain seq x y z
N MET A 1 -15.90 27.44 -9.98
CA MET A 1 -16.26 26.20 -9.26
C MET A 1 -14.98 25.40 -9.10
N ALA A 2 -14.55 25.11 -7.87
CA ALA A 2 -13.38 24.26 -7.65
C ALA A 2 -13.68 22.88 -8.22
N ARG A 3 -12.83 22.42 -9.13
CA ARG A 3 -12.91 21.07 -9.69
C ARG A 3 -12.67 20.11 -8.51
N SER A 4 -13.67 19.28 -8.18
CA SER A 4 -13.45 18.17 -7.25
C SER A 4 -12.40 17.27 -7.89
N ALA A 5 -11.24 17.17 -7.27
CA ALA A 5 -10.19 16.29 -7.77
C ALA A 5 -10.66 14.84 -7.62
N LYS A 6 -10.62 14.04 -8.69
CA LYS A 6 -11.06 12.64 -8.66
C LYS A 6 -9.83 11.74 -8.63
N SER A 7 -9.71 10.90 -7.60
CA SER A 7 -8.62 9.93 -7.48
C SER A 7 -9.10 8.52 -7.79
N ALA A 8 -8.20 7.69 -8.31
CA ALA A 8 -8.36 6.24 -8.37
C ALA A 8 -7.30 5.60 -7.48
N LEU A 9 -7.75 4.67 -6.64
CA LEU A 9 -6.90 3.96 -5.68
C LEU A 9 -7.10 2.46 -5.84
N VAL A 10 -6.00 1.70 -5.83
CA VAL A 10 -6.07 0.25 -5.64
C VAL A 10 -5.44 -0.10 -4.30
N LEU A 11 -6.21 -0.73 -3.43
CA LEU A 11 -5.71 -1.39 -2.24
C LEU A 11 -5.23 -2.79 -2.65
N CYS A 12 -3.96 -3.07 -2.43
CA CYS A 12 -3.33 -4.34 -2.70
C CYS A 12 -2.92 -4.96 -1.36
N MET A 13 -3.65 -5.99 -0.92
CA MET A 13 -3.45 -6.61 0.39
C MET A 13 -2.87 -8.02 0.23
N ASP A 14 -1.81 -8.28 0.95
CA ASP A 14 -1.26 -9.61 1.16
C ASP A 14 -2.17 -10.40 2.09
N VAL A 15 -2.63 -11.55 1.62
CA VAL A 15 -3.36 -12.53 2.41
C VAL A 15 -2.62 -13.86 2.47
N GLY A 16 -1.34 -13.89 2.09
CA GLY A 16 -0.56 -15.10 2.06
C GLY A 16 -0.32 -15.71 3.44
N PHE A 17 0.16 -16.95 3.44
CA PHE A 17 0.36 -17.73 4.67
C PHE A 17 1.18 -17.00 5.74
N SER A 18 2.21 -16.24 5.34
CA SER A 18 3.10 -15.53 6.27
C SER A 18 2.39 -14.41 7.03
N MET A 19 1.36 -13.80 6.44
CA MET A 19 0.59 -12.70 7.06
C MET A 19 -0.19 -13.15 8.31
N SER A 20 -0.39 -14.46 8.49
CA SER A 20 -1.04 -15.03 9.69
C SER A 20 -0.06 -15.35 10.82
N ASN A 21 1.24 -15.23 10.59
CA ASN A 21 2.26 -15.52 11.60
C ASN A 21 2.36 -14.36 12.59
N SER A 22 2.22 -14.66 13.88
CA SER A 22 2.38 -13.71 14.97
C SER A 22 3.10 -14.36 16.16
N ALA A 23 3.86 -13.55 16.90
CA ALA A 23 4.41 -13.98 18.18
C ALA A 23 3.28 -14.08 19.22
N PRO A 24 3.44 -14.92 20.27
CA PRO A 24 2.44 -15.03 21.33
C PRO A 24 2.13 -13.67 21.97
N GLY A 25 0.89 -13.21 21.85
CA GLY A 25 0.41 -11.94 22.41
C GLY A 25 0.47 -10.74 21.45
N GLU A 26 0.95 -10.94 20.23
CA GLU A 26 0.94 -9.92 19.17
C GLU A 26 -0.21 -10.16 18.18
N GLU A 27 -0.69 -9.09 17.55
CA GLU A 27 -1.69 -9.16 16.49
C GLU A 27 -1.00 -9.51 15.16
N ALA A 28 -1.58 -10.43 14.39
CA ALA A 28 -1.00 -10.85 13.12
C ALA A 28 -0.98 -9.69 12.09
N PRO A 29 0.04 -9.62 11.21
CA PRO A 29 0.08 -8.62 10.14
C PRO A 29 -1.20 -8.56 9.30
N PHE A 30 -1.83 -9.70 9.04
CA PHE A 30 -3.12 -9.80 8.37
C PHE A 30 -4.22 -8.98 9.08
N ASP A 31 -4.38 -9.15 10.39
CA ASP A 31 -5.42 -8.48 11.17
C ASP A 31 -5.17 -6.97 11.23
N GLN A 32 -3.90 -6.56 11.41
CA GLN A 32 -3.49 -5.16 11.36
C GLN A 32 -3.82 -4.52 10.00
N ALA A 33 -3.42 -5.17 8.89
CA ALA A 33 -3.70 -4.70 7.53
C ALA A 33 -5.19 -4.63 7.23
N LYS A 34 -5.96 -5.65 7.63
CA LYS A 34 -7.42 -5.69 7.50
C LYS A 34 -8.08 -4.53 8.26
N MET A 35 -7.63 -4.25 9.49
CA MET A 35 -8.12 -3.12 10.28
C MET A 35 -7.80 -1.77 9.63
N VAL A 36 -6.59 -1.58 9.07
CA VAL A 36 -6.20 -0.37 8.35
C VAL A 36 -7.11 -0.15 7.14
N ILE A 37 -7.31 -1.18 6.32
CA ILE A 37 -8.18 -1.11 5.13
C ILE A 37 -9.62 -0.81 5.53
N GLN A 38 -10.17 -1.49 6.55
CA GLN A 38 -11.52 -1.25 7.03
C GLN A 38 -11.72 0.21 7.45
N ARG A 39 -10.82 0.75 8.29
CA ARG A 39 -10.89 2.15 8.74
C ARG A 39 -10.76 3.13 7.57
N PHE A 40 -9.89 2.82 6.61
CA PHE A 40 -9.72 3.62 5.41
C PHE A 40 -11.00 3.66 4.57
N VAL A 41 -11.55 2.50 4.20
CA VAL A 41 -12.80 2.39 3.41
C VAL A 41 -13.97 3.02 4.15
N GLN A 42 -14.07 2.79 5.46
CA GLN A 42 -15.13 3.34 6.31
C GLN A 42 -15.15 4.86 6.26
N ARG A 43 -13.97 5.48 6.34
CA ARG A 43 -13.83 6.94 6.19
C ARG A 43 -14.25 7.42 4.82
N GLN A 44 -13.92 6.69 3.73
CA GLN A 44 -14.31 7.09 2.38
C GLN A 44 -15.83 7.02 2.17
N VAL A 45 -16.48 5.96 2.65
CA VAL A 45 -17.94 5.78 2.56
C VAL A 45 -18.66 6.89 3.31
N PHE A 46 -18.29 7.15 4.58
CA PHE A 46 -18.97 8.18 5.39
C PHE A 46 -18.67 9.63 4.97
N ALA A 47 -17.54 9.87 4.31
CA ALA A 47 -17.23 11.19 3.76
C ALA A 47 -17.92 11.48 2.42
N GLU A 48 -18.65 10.50 1.85
CA GLU A 48 -19.29 10.57 0.53
C GLU A 48 -18.31 11.02 -0.58
N ASN A 49 -17.07 10.51 -0.51
CA ASN A 49 -16.04 10.85 -1.49
C ASN A 49 -16.34 10.21 -2.86
N LYS A 50 -15.99 10.91 -3.94
CA LYS A 50 -16.15 10.46 -5.34
C LYS A 50 -14.94 9.69 -5.86
N ASP A 51 -13.94 9.47 -5.01
CA ASP A 51 -12.79 8.65 -5.33
C ASP A 51 -13.23 7.20 -5.59
N GLU A 52 -12.63 6.59 -6.61
CA GLU A 52 -12.86 5.20 -6.94
C GLU A 52 -11.78 4.32 -6.31
N LEU A 53 -12.21 3.17 -5.80
CA LEU A 53 -11.38 2.24 -5.05
C LEU A 53 -11.54 0.83 -5.61
N GLY A 54 -10.40 0.18 -5.87
CA GLY A 54 -10.30 -1.24 -6.20
C GLY A 54 -9.62 -2.01 -5.07
N LEU A 55 -9.91 -3.30 -4.96
CA LEU A 55 -9.31 -4.21 -3.99
C LEU A 55 -8.70 -5.41 -4.73
N VAL A 56 -7.40 -5.58 -4.58
CA VAL A 56 -6.63 -6.72 -5.07
C VAL A 56 -6.05 -7.45 -3.87
N LEU A 57 -6.19 -8.77 -3.87
CA LEU A 57 -5.64 -9.66 -2.86
C LEU A 57 -4.57 -10.53 -3.53
N PHE A 58 -3.44 -10.75 -2.87
CA PHE A 58 -2.41 -11.68 -3.35
C PHE A 58 -2.00 -12.65 -2.24
N GLY A 59 -1.53 -13.84 -2.60
CA GLY A 59 -1.40 -14.98 -1.69
C GLY A 59 -2.72 -15.75 -1.48
N THR A 60 -3.70 -15.56 -2.37
CA THR A 60 -4.99 -16.26 -2.33
C THR A 60 -4.89 -17.69 -2.82
N ASP A 61 -5.78 -18.56 -2.34
CA ASP A 61 -5.91 -19.94 -2.85
C ASP A 61 -6.44 -19.97 -4.29
N GLU A 62 -7.27 -19.00 -4.65
CA GLU A 62 -7.82 -18.82 -5.99
C GLU A 62 -7.04 -17.78 -6.80
N THR A 63 -6.94 -17.96 -8.12
CA THR A 63 -6.42 -16.95 -9.04
C THR A 63 -7.58 -16.35 -9.83
N LYS A 64 -7.76 -15.03 -9.73
CA LYS A 64 -8.76 -14.30 -10.51
C LYS A 64 -8.23 -12.91 -10.88
N ASN A 65 -7.46 -12.83 -11.95
CA ASN A 65 -7.03 -11.57 -12.54
C ASN A 65 -6.89 -11.74 -14.06
N SER A 66 -6.87 -10.64 -14.80
CA SER A 66 -6.90 -10.69 -16.26
C SER A 66 -5.56 -10.97 -16.93
N LEU A 67 -4.47 -10.98 -16.15
CA LEU A 67 -3.11 -11.30 -16.62
C LEU A 67 -2.73 -12.76 -16.36
N ALA A 68 -3.54 -13.50 -15.60
CA ALA A 68 -3.28 -14.89 -15.25
C ALA A 68 -3.28 -15.77 -16.50
N SER A 69 -2.09 -16.16 -16.94
CA SER A 69 -1.87 -17.07 -18.06
C SER A 69 -0.54 -17.81 -17.89
N ASP A 70 -0.47 -19.05 -18.37
CA ASP A 70 0.76 -19.84 -18.47
C ASP A 70 1.60 -19.91 -17.17
N GLY A 71 0.93 -19.91 -16.01
CA GLY A 71 1.57 -19.99 -14.69
C GLY A 71 2.12 -18.67 -14.15
N GLN A 72 1.91 -17.55 -14.84
CA GLN A 72 2.25 -16.20 -14.34
C GLN A 72 1.06 -15.55 -13.63
N TYR A 73 1.33 -14.60 -12.73
CA TYR A 73 0.32 -13.83 -11.97
C TYR A 73 -0.68 -14.75 -11.23
N GLN A 74 -0.18 -15.86 -10.67
CA GLN A 74 -0.97 -16.81 -9.90
C GLN A 74 -1.21 -16.31 -8.48
N ASN A 75 -2.25 -16.85 -7.83
CA ASN A 75 -2.57 -16.55 -6.43
C ASN A 75 -2.84 -15.06 -6.19
N ILE A 76 -3.33 -14.38 -7.22
CA ILE A 76 -3.76 -12.98 -7.19
C ILE A 76 -5.22 -12.91 -7.62
N PHE A 77 -6.05 -12.28 -6.78
CA PHE A 77 -7.48 -12.15 -6.93
C PHE A 77 -7.88 -10.66 -6.93
N VAL A 78 -8.43 -10.19 -8.04
CA VAL A 78 -9.10 -8.87 -8.11
C VAL A 78 -10.47 -9.02 -7.48
N ARG A 79 -10.56 -8.66 -6.19
CA ARG A 79 -11.78 -8.80 -5.39
C ARG A 79 -12.84 -7.81 -5.83
N ARG A 80 -12.41 -6.57 -6.09
CA ARG A 80 -13.27 -5.49 -6.54
C ARG A 80 -12.54 -4.59 -7.52
N ASN A 81 -13.21 -4.31 -8.63
CA ASN A 81 -12.80 -3.35 -9.66
C ASN A 81 -12.97 -1.90 -9.15
N LEU A 82 -12.43 -0.90 -9.86
CA LEU A 82 -12.57 0.52 -9.48
C LEU A 82 -14.03 0.96 -9.48
N MET A 83 -14.52 1.26 -8.30
CA MET A 83 -15.83 1.88 -8.11
C MET A 83 -15.85 2.70 -6.83
N ILE A 84 -16.85 3.56 -6.68
CA ILE A 84 -17.05 4.29 -5.42
C ILE A 84 -17.26 3.25 -4.31
N PRO A 85 -16.54 3.34 -3.18
CA PRO A 85 -16.70 2.40 -2.09
C PRO A 85 -18.10 2.52 -1.47
N ASP A 86 -18.66 1.39 -1.05
CA ASP A 86 -19.97 1.29 -0.42
C ASP A 86 -19.93 0.36 0.81
N PHE A 87 -21.08 0.19 1.46
CA PHE A 87 -21.21 -0.71 2.60
C PHE A 87 -21.00 -2.19 2.24
N GLU A 88 -21.25 -2.59 0.99
CA GLU A 88 -20.99 -3.96 0.53
C GLU A 88 -19.48 -4.26 0.55
N LEU A 89 -18.63 -3.29 0.15
CA LEU A 89 -17.17 -3.45 0.29
C LEU A 89 -16.75 -3.63 1.76
N LEU A 90 -17.33 -2.85 2.66
CA LEU A 90 -17.01 -2.93 4.09
C LEU A 90 -17.37 -4.30 4.66
N GLU A 91 -18.56 -4.79 4.32
CA GLU A 91 -19.02 -6.11 4.74
C GLU A 91 -18.17 -7.23 4.14
N ASP A 92 -17.77 -7.09 2.86
CA ASP A 92 -16.90 -8.04 2.17
C ASP A 92 -15.52 -8.13 2.84
N ILE A 93 -14.89 -6.98 3.12
CA ILE A 93 -13.59 -6.93 3.83
C ILE A 93 -13.74 -7.55 5.21
N GLN A 94 -14.81 -7.25 5.94
CA GLN A 94 -15.02 -7.75 7.29
C GLN A 94 -15.22 -9.27 7.33
N ASN A 95 -16.10 -9.80 6.47
CA ASN A 95 -16.62 -11.15 6.62
C ASN A 95 -15.99 -12.15 5.63
N GLN A 96 -15.60 -11.70 4.43
CA GLN A 96 -15.19 -12.58 3.34
C GLN A 96 -13.68 -12.58 3.08
N VAL A 97 -12.98 -11.48 3.37
CA VAL A 97 -11.51 -11.46 3.28
C VAL A 97 -10.92 -12.26 4.45
N GLN A 98 -10.32 -13.39 4.10
CA GLN A 98 -9.68 -14.35 5.00
C GLN A 98 -8.22 -14.58 4.57
N PRO A 99 -7.35 -15.03 5.48
CA PRO A 99 -6.02 -15.47 5.11
C PRO A 99 -6.08 -16.66 4.15
N GLY A 100 -5.23 -16.63 3.13
CA GLY A 100 -4.96 -17.72 2.20
C GLY A 100 -3.83 -18.64 2.68
N SER A 101 -3.67 -19.76 1.98
CA SER A 101 -2.64 -20.76 2.26
C SER A 101 -1.43 -20.68 1.31
N GLN A 102 -1.48 -19.77 0.35
CA GLN A 102 -0.49 -19.63 -0.72
C GLN A 102 0.40 -18.40 -0.48
N GLN A 103 1.41 -18.25 -1.33
CA GLN A 103 2.18 -17.02 -1.45
C GLN A 103 2.18 -16.59 -2.91
N ALA A 104 2.30 -15.28 -3.15
CA ALA A 104 2.44 -14.72 -4.47
C ALA A 104 3.53 -13.65 -4.47
N ASP A 105 4.11 -13.42 -5.63
CA ASP A 105 5.08 -12.34 -5.82
C ASP A 105 4.34 -10.98 -5.74
N TRP A 106 4.77 -10.12 -4.81
CA TRP A 106 4.17 -8.79 -4.64
C TRP A 106 4.46 -7.87 -5.84
N LEU A 107 5.53 -8.12 -6.61
CA LEU A 107 5.77 -7.39 -7.87
C LEU A 107 4.76 -7.79 -8.95
N ASP A 108 4.41 -9.07 -9.06
CA ASP A 108 3.32 -9.52 -9.94
C ASP A 108 1.98 -8.91 -9.51
N ALA A 109 1.71 -8.85 -8.20
CA ALA A 109 0.52 -8.19 -7.66
C ALA A 109 0.48 -6.70 -8.01
N LEU A 110 1.63 -6.02 -7.99
CA LEU A 110 1.77 -4.63 -8.41
C LEU A 110 1.47 -4.45 -9.90
N VAL A 111 1.95 -5.35 -10.76
CA VAL A 111 1.60 -5.35 -12.20
C VAL A 111 0.10 -5.52 -12.42
N VAL A 112 -0.55 -6.44 -11.69
CA VAL A 112 -2.01 -6.61 -11.75
C VAL A 112 -2.74 -5.34 -11.31
N CYS A 113 -2.28 -4.67 -10.25
CA CYS A 113 -2.87 -3.40 -9.81
C CYS A 113 -2.73 -2.30 -10.86
N MET A 114 -1.58 -2.21 -11.52
CA MET A 114 -1.36 -1.28 -12.62
C MET A 114 -2.28 -1.56 -13.81
N ASP A 115 -2.50 -2.84 -14.14
CA ASP A 115 -3.43 -3.25 -15.19
C ASP A 115 -4.88 -2.87 -14.88
N VAL A 116 -5.34 -3.06 -13.63
CA VAL A 116 -6.65 -2.61 -13.15
C VAL A 116 -6.79 -1.09 -13.31
N LEU A 117 -5.81 -0.32 -12.82
CA LEU A 117 -5.81 1.13 -12.97
C LEU A 117 -5.86 1.54 -14.44
N GLN A 118 -5.02 0.97 -15.31
CA GLN A 118 -4.96 1.36 -16.72
C GLN A 118 -6.26 1.04 -17.47
N LYS A 119 -6.81 -0.16 -17.30
CA LYS A 119 -8.05 -0.57 -17.99
C LYS A 119 -9.25 0.24 -17.56
N GLU A 120 -9.37 0.51 -16.27
CA GLU A 120 -10.60 1.10 -15.71
C GLU A 120 -10.60 2.63 -15.69
N THR A 121 -9.43 3.23 -15.85
CA THR A 121 -9.28 4.69 -16.02
C THR A 121 -9.23 5.12 -17.48
N LEU A 122 -9.20 4.18 -18.44
CA LEU A 122 -9.20 4.49 -19.86
C LEU A 122 -10.44 5.34 -20.24
N GLY A 123 -10.19 6.50 -20.85
CA GLY A 123 -11.26 7.43 -21.27
C GLY A 123 -11.90 8.24 -20.14
N LYS A 124 -11.47 8.06 -18.89
CA LYS A 124 -11.89 8.84 -17.72
C LYS A 124 -10.74 9.74 -17.26
N LYS A 125 -11.06 10.89 -16.67
CA LYS A 125 -10.05 11.80 -16.11
C LYS A 125 -9.95 11.64 -14.60
N TYR A 126 -8.75 11.31 -14.13
CA TYR A 126 -8.36 11.30 -12.73
C TYR A 126 -7.21 12.27 -12.53
N ASP A 127 -7.15 12.88 -11.35
CA ASP A 127 -6.08 13.79 -10.97
C ASP A 127 -4.94 13.06 -10.23
N ARG A 128 -5.24 11.91 -9.62
CA ARG A 128 -4.26 11.05 -8.95
C ARG A 128 -4.58 9.57 -9.14
N LEU A 129 -3.57 8.78 -9.44
CA LEU A 129 -3.60 7.32 -9.43
C LEU A 129 -2.69 6.83 -8.30
N ASN A 130 -3.20 6.00 -7.40
CA ASN A 130 -2.41 5.50 -6.27
C ASN A 130 -2.59 4.00 -6.10
N ILE A 131 -1.52 3.33 -5.67
CA ILE A 131 -1.54 1.96 -5.20
C ILE A 131 -1.09 1.97 -3.74
N VAL A 132 -1.82 1.28 -2.88
CA VAL A 132 -1.42 1.06 -1.48
C VAL A 132 -1.18 -0.43 -1.32
N LEU A 133 0.05 -0.82 -0.99
CA LEU A 133 0.44 -2.20 -0.75
C LEU A 133 0.53 -2.45 0.75
N LEU A 134 -0.13 -3.50 1.23
CA LEU A 134 -0.09 -3.94 2.64
C LEU A 134 0.45 -5.38 2.68
N THR A 135 1.64 -5.59 3.24
CA THR A 135 2.35 -6.88 3.20
C THR A 135 3.40 -6.97 4.30
N ASP A 136 3.77 -8.19 4.67
CA ASP A 136 4.89 -8.49 5.57
C ASP A 136 6.24 -8.64 4.83
N LEU A 137 6.23 -8.56 3.48
CA LEU A 137 7.39 -8.76 2.61
C LEU A 137 8.11 -10.10 2.81
N CYS A 138 7.43 -11.12 3.33
CA CYS A 138 8.00 -12.44 3.56
C CYS A 138 7.84 -13.40 2.37
N SER A 139 7.17 -12.98 1.29
CA SER A 139 7.03 -13.79 0.07
C SER A 139 8.28 -13.72 -0.81
N GLN A 140 8.52 -14.79 -1.57
CA GLN A 140 9.58 -14.78 -2.58
C GLN A 140 9.19 -13.87 -3.76
N THR A 141 10.16 -13.09 -4.22
CA THR A 141 9.95 -12.10 -5.30
C THR A 141 11.07 -12.13 -6.32
N SER A 142 10.71 -12.06 -7.61
CA SER A 142 11.65 -11.91 -8.71
C SER A 142 11.83 -10.45 -9.12
N ALA A 143 13.06 -9.95 -9.05
CA ALA A 143 13.39 -8.57 -9.41
C ALA A 143 13.53 -8.34 -10.94
N ASP A 144 13.37 -9.36 -11.77
CA ASP A 144 13.66 -9.30 -13.22
C ASP A 144 12.85 -8.21 -13.96
N GLN A 145 11.67 -7.86 -13.44
CA GLN A 145 10.77 -6.87 -14.06
C GLN A 145 10.78 -5.50 -13.37
N LEU A 146 11.59 -5.30 -12.35
CA LEU A 146 11.55 -4.12 -11.49
C LEU A 146 11.72 -2.82 -12.28
N ASP A 147 12.72 -2.75 -13.17
CA ASP A 147 12.97 -1.55 -13.99
C ASP A 147 11.79 -1.20 -14.90
N ALA A 148 11.15 -2.22 -15.47
CA ALA A 148 9.98 -2.04 -16.32
C ALA A 148 8.77 -1.55 -15.50
N ILE A 149 8.57 -2.09 -14.30
CA ILE A 149 7.52 -1.66 -13.37
C ILE A 149 7.72 -0.18 -12.98
N ILE A 150 8.93 0.19 -12.56
CA ILE A 150 9.26 1.58 -12.18
C ILE A 150 9.01 2.54 -13.36
N ALA A 151 9.49 2.19 -14.56
CA ALA A 151 9.30 3.02 -15.75
C ALA A 151 7.81 3.19 -16.09
N ASN A 152 7.03 2.12 -15.99
CA ASN A 152 5.59 2.14 -16.27
C ASN A 152 4.80 2.95 -15.24
N MET A 153 5.15 2.83 -13.95
CA MET A 153 4.52 3.63 -12.88
C MET A 153 4.79 5.12 -13.05
N LYS A 154 6.05 5.50 -13.31
CA LYS A 154 6.43 6.90 -13.57
C LYS A 154 5.71 7.47 -14.78
N ARG A 155 5.65 6.71 -15.88
CA ARG A 155 4.96 7.12 -17.11
C ARG A 155 3.45 7.29 -16.90
N ALA A 156 2.83 6.43 -16.09
CA ALA A 156 1.41 6.50 -15.79
C ALA A 156 1.06 7.50 -14.67
N GLY A 157 2.05 8.07 -13.97
CA GLY A 157 1.82 8.96 -12.84
C GLY A 157 1.18 8.24 -11.63
N ILE A 158 1.49 6.97 -11.45
CA ILE A 158 0.98 6.15 -10.34
C ILE A 158 1.89 6.34 -9.13
N THR A 159 1.33 6.77 -8.01
CA THR A 159 2.01 6.80 -6.71
C THR A 159 1.88 5.44 -6.00
N LEU A 160 2.86 5.10 -5.16
CA LEU A 160 2.88 3.86 -4.39
C LEU A 160 3.13 4.18 -2.92
N GLN A 161 2.37 3.54 -2.04
CA GLN A 161 2.54 3.62 -0.60
C GLN A 161 2.57 2.21 -0.02
N PHE A 162 3.50 1.95 0.90
CA PHE A 162 3.62 0.70 1.61
C PHE A 162 3.09 0.83 3.04
N PHE A 163 2.45 -0.23 3.53
CA PHE A 163 2.17 -0.46 4.94
C PHE A 163 2.76 -1.83 5.30
N VAL A 164 3.76 -1.80 6.18
CA VAL A 164 4.49 -2.98 6.64
C VAL A 164 4.36 -3.10 8.18
N PRO A 165 4.48 -4.31 8.75
CA PRO A 165 4.27 -4.54 10.18
C PRO A 165 5.48 -4.13 11.06
N PHE A 166 6.51 -3.51 10.48
CA PHE A 166 7.72 -3.11 11.17
C PHE A 166 8.06 -1.63 10.88
N PRO A 167 8.73 -0.93 11.80
CA PRO A 167 9.22 0.41 11.53
C PRO A 167 10.22 0.38 10.37
N VAL A 168 10.15 1.41 9.52
CA VAL A 168 11.16 1.69 8.50
C VAL A 168 11.97 2.86 9.03
N ASP A 169 13.28 2.70 9.16
CA ASP A 169 14.15 3.81 9.57
C ASP A 169 14.16 4.83 8.43
N ASP A 170 13.73 6.06 8.75
CA ASP A 170 13.94 7.21 7.88
C ASP A 170 15.43 7.57 7.98
N GLU A 171 16.28 6.91 7.21
CA GLU A 171 17.63 7.41 6.97
C GLU A 171 17.50 8.70 6.13
N GLU A 172 17.18 9.81 6.80
CA GLU A 172 17.51 11.13 6.29
C GLU A 172 19.04 11.15 6.19
N GLU A 173 19.58 11.00 4.98
CA GLU A 173 20.97 11.35 4.70
C GLU A 173 21.14 12.83 5.06
N GLU A 174 21.52 13.11 6.30
CA GLU A 174 22.06 14.41 6.68
C GLU A 174 23.34 14.60 5.85
N GLU A 175 23.25 15.35 4.76
CA GLU A 175 24.42 15.92 4.11
C GLU A 175 25.16 16.73 5.20
N GLU A 176 26.24 16.17 5.75
CA GLU A 176 27.18 16.88 6.60
C GLU A 176 27.74 18.05 5.79
N GLY A 177 27.10 19.21 5.96
CA GLY A 177 27.62 20.47 5.48
C GLY A 177 28.92 20.78 6.22
N ASP A 178 30.04 20.67 5.51
CA ASP A 178 31.32 21.27 5.88
C ASP A 178 31.12 22.74 6.26
N ASP A 179 31.10 23.05 7.56
CA ASP A 179 31.24 24.42 8.06
C ASP A 179 32.65 24.62 8.61
N GLU A 180 33.58 24.89 7.70
CA GLU A 180 34.85 25.55 8.03
C GLU A 180 34.56 27.00 8.48
N GLY A 181 34.48 27.22 9.79
CA GLY A 181 34.22 28.56 10.33
C GLY A 181 34.68 28.75 11.78
N GLY A 182 35.99 28.81 12.00
CA GLY A 182 36.57 29.00 13.33
C GLY A 182 36.19 30.32 14.05
N GLY A 183 36.01 30.27 15.37
CA GLY A 183 35.90 31.47 16.21
C GLY A 183 35.49 31.24 17.67
N ARG A 184 36.47 31.16 18.58
CA ARG A 184 36.37 31.15 20.06
C ARG A 184 35.41 32.21 20.65
N SER A 185 34.65 31.88 21.73
CA SER A 185 34.99 32.25 23.13
C SER A 185 33.83 32.10 24.17
N THR A 186 34.03 31.21 25.14
CA THR A 186 33.82 31.30 26.61
C THR A 186 32.45 31.56 27.30
N ARG A 187 32.12 30.57 28.18
CA ARG A 187 31.80 30.64 29.64
C ARG A 187 30.33 30.72 30.15
N GLN A 188 29.90 29.55 30.66
CA GLN A 188 29.20 29.19 31.93
C GLN A 188 27.82 29.79 32.34
N PRO A 189 26.87 28.94 32.83
CA PRO A 189 25.62 29.33 33.51
C PRO A 189 25.82 29.41 35.04
N PRO A 190 24.98 30.11 35.85
CA PRO A 190 23.80 29.47 36.49
C PRO A 190 22.67 30.44 36.98
N TYR A 191 21.53 29.88 37.44
CA TYR A 191 20.63 30.29 38.57
C TYR A 191 19.19 29.73 38.31
N GLY A 192 18.43 29.16 39.26
CA GLY A 192 18.62 29.01 40.71
C GLY A 192 17.59 28.06 41.36
N GLU A 193 18.06 27.35 42.39
CA GLU A 193 17.65 27.34 43.80
C GLU A 193 16.15 27.30 44.28
N LYS A 194 15.88 26.22 45.06
CA LYS A 194 15.04 26.03 46.27
C LYS A 194 13.50 25.91 46.20
N VAL A 195 13.00 24.76 46.67
CA VAL A 195 12.57 24.55 48.08
C VAL A 195 13.14 23.23 48.59
#